data_AF-A0A0Q7AVE5-F1
#
_entry.id   AF-A0A0Q7AVE5-F1
#
_cell.length_a   1.000
_cell.length_b   1.000
_cell.length_c   1.000
_cell.angle_alpha   90.00
_cell.angle_beta   90.00
_cell.angle_gamma   90.00
#
_symmetry.space_group_name_H-M   'P 1'
#
loop_
_entity.id
_entity.type
_entity.pdbx_description
1 polymer ?
#
loop_
_entity_poly.entity_id
_entity_poly.type
_entity_poly.pdbx_seq_one_letter_code
_entity_poly.pdbx_strand_id
1 'polypeptide(L)'
;MAEIAFERGLRRLRVAGPCTARDSTALREAVDVHGRSAARLTIDLTGVPSISPEVVSVLADSVGAVEAEGCRVTIVRKCSSDVDHALRELHR
;
A
#
# COMPACT_ATOMS: atom_id res chain seq x y z
N MET A 1 0.21 -3.72 14.97
CA MET A 1 -0.72 -2.83 14.26
C MET A 1 0.15 -1.83 13.55
N ALA A 2 -0.01 -1.73 12.23
CA ALA A 2 0.79 -0.84 11.42
C ALA A 2 0.34 0.60 11.66
N GLU A 3 1.29 1.52 11.66
CA GLU A 3 1.02 2.95 11.58
C GLU A 3 0.79 3.30 10.11
N ILE A 4 -0.32 4.01 9.83
CA ILE A 4 -0.70 4.44 8.48
C ILE A 4 -0.92 5.95 8.52
N ALA A 5 -0.10 6.70 7.79
CA ALA A 5 -0.12 8.17 7.80
C ALA A 5 -0.08 8.73 6.37
N PHE A 6 -0.90 9.77 6.11
CA PHE A 6 -0.93 10.43 4.81
C PHE A 6 -0.22 11.80 4.83
N GLU A 7 0.82 11.92 4.02
CA GLU A 7 1.59 13.13 3.80
C GLU A 7 1.02 13.92 2.61
N ARG A 8 0.05 14.81 2.89
CA ARG A 8 -0.72 15.55 1.87
C ARG A 8 0.14 16.25 0.81
N GLY A 9 1.23 16.92 1.23
CA GLY A 9 2.12 17.66 0.33
C GLY A 9 2.86 16.77 -0.67
N LEU A 10 3.16 15.53 -0.29
CA LEU A 10 3.86 14.57 -1.14
C LEU A 10 2.92 13.58 -1.85
N ARG A 11 1.63 13.60 -1.53
CA ARG A 11 0.65 12.57 -1.95
C ARG A 11 1.19 11.18 -1.63
N ARG A 12 1.71 11.01 -0.41
CA ARG A 12 2.36 9.78 0.04
C ARG A 12 1.60 9.18 1.22
N LEU A 13 1.22 7.92 1.10
CA LEU A 13 0.73 7.09 2.20
C LEU A 13 1.91 6.30 2.76
N ARG A 14 2.33 6.62 3.98
CA ARG A 14 3.41 5.94 4.67
C ARG A 14 2.84 4.86 5.58
N VAL A 15 3.38 3.65 5.47
CA VAL A 15 3.04 2.53 6.33
C VAL A 15 4.30 2.09 7.08
N ALA A 16 4.18 1.91 8.40
CA ALA A 16 5.29 1.50 9.25
C ALA A 16 4.88 0.46 10.28
N GLY A 17 5.80 -0.44 10.61
CA GLY A 17 5.55 -1.56 11.53
C GLY A 17 4.93 -2.79 10.85
N PRO A 18 4.82 -3.93 11.57
CA PRO A 18 4.30 -5.18 11.01
C PRO A 18 2.87 -4.99 10.51
N CYS A 19 2.63 -5.37 9.26
CA CYS A 19 1.33 -5.22 8.60
C CYS A 19 0.65 -6.59 8.51
N THR A 20 -0.39 -6.77 9.29
CA THR A 20 -1.09 -8.05 9.50
C THR A 20 -2.50 -7.97 8.92
N ALA A 21 -3.21 -9.10 8.84
CA ALA A 21 -4.60 -9.14 8.38
C ALA A 21 -5.56 -8.18 9.11
N ARG A 22 -5.22 -7.75 10.35
CA ARG A 22 -6.00 -6.75 11.09
C ARG A 22 -5.89 -5.34 10.52
N ASP A 23 -4.81 -5.06 9.79
CA ASP A 23 -4.51 -3.75 9.21
C ASP A 23 -5.13 -3.60 7.79
N SER A 24 -5.62 -4.70 7.20
CA SER A 24 -6.14 -4.73 5.82
C SER A 24 -7.25 -3.72 5.55
N THR A 25 -8.23 -3.60 6.45
CA THR A 25 -9.34 -2.64 6.28
C THR A 25 -8.84 -1.20 6.31
N ALA A 26 -7.99 -0.86 7.28
CA ALA A 26 -7.45 0.48 7.41
C ALA A 26 -6.55 0.86 6.21
N LEU A 27 -5.77 -0.10 5.70
CA LEU A 27 -4.96 0.11 4.51
C LEU A 27 -5.81 0.32 3.25
N ARG A 28 -6.84 -0.51 3.04
CA ARG A 28 -7.81 -0.33 1.94
C ARG A 28 -8.44 1.05 1.98
N GLU A 29 -9.01 1.42 3.12
CA GLU A 29 -9.67 2.73 3.28
C GLU A 29 -8.72 3.88 3.00
N ALA A 30 -7.48 3.81 3.49
CA ALA A 30 -6.49 4.84 3.24
C ALA A 30 -6.09 4.95 1.75
N VAL A 31 -5.93 3.83 1.05
CA VAL A 31 -5.66 3.82 -0.40
C VAL A 31 -6.84 4.39 -1.17
N ASP A 32 -8.05 3.94 -0.89
CA ASP A 32 -9.26 4.38 -1.58
C ASP A 32 -9.50 5.89 -1.37
N VAL A 33 -9.49 6.35 -0.11
CA VAL A 33 -9.73 7.77 0.23
C VAL A 33 -8.70 8.70 -0.42
N HIS A 34 -7.43 8.29 -0.49
CA HIS A 34 -6.37 9.13 -1.04
C HIS A 34 -6.11 8.90 -2.53
N GLY A 35 -6.62 7.81 -3.12
CA GLY A 35 -6.47 7.45 -4.52
C GLY A 35 -7.59 7.98 -5.42
N ARG A 36 -8.88 7.83 -5.04
CA ARG A 36 -10.07 8.10 -5.89
C ARG A 36 -10.19 9.50 -6.50
N SER A 37 -9.39 10.47 -6.05
CA SER A 37 -9.41 11.83 -6.60
C SER A 37 -8.02 12.43 -6.76
N ALA A 38 -6.99 11.60 -6.70
CA ALA A 38 -5.61 12.03 -6.89
C ALA A 38 -5.11 11.61 -8.26
N ALA A 39 -4.40 12.49 -8.96
CA ALA A 39 -3.68 12.11 -10.18
C ALA A 39 -2.55 11.11 -9.92
N ARG A 40 -2.03 11.09 -8.69
CA ARG A 40 -0.97 10.16 -8.25
C ARG A 40 -1.05 9.88 -6.74
N LEU A 41 -0.64 8.68 -6.37
CA LEU A 41 -0.46 8.26 -4.98
C LEU A 41 0.83 7.44 -4.84
N THR A 42 1.69 7.80 -3.89
CA THR A 42 2.84 6.98 -3.50
C THR A 42 2.49 6.19 -2.24
N ILE A 43 2.66 4.88 -2.23
CA ILE A 43 2.52 4.03 -1.05
C ILE A 43 3.93 3.62 -0.61
N ASP A 44 4.38 4.15 0.53
CA ASP A 44 5.70 3.92 1.07
C ASP A 44 5.65 2.85 2.17
N LEU A 45 6.13 1.66 1.83
CA LEU A 45 6.23 0.48 2.70
C LEU A 45 7.64 0.26 3.24
N THR A 46 8.56 1.24 3.11
CA THR A 46 9.96 1.07 3.55
C THR A 46 10.11 0.88 5.06
N GLY A 47 9.11 1.31 5.83
CA GLY A 47 8.99 1.10 7.28
C GLY A 47 8.30 -0.21 7.68
N VAL A 48 7.84 -1.03 6.73
CA VAL A 48 7.15 -2.29 6.99
C VAL A 48 8.18 -3.44 7.00
N PRO A 49 8.41 -4.11 8.14
CA PRO A 49 9.35 -5.22 8.22
C PRO A 49 8.75 -6.53 7.69
N SER A 50 7.43 -6.71 7.81
CA SER A 50 6.71 -7.90 7.34
C SER A 50 5.27 -7.53 6.96
N ILE A 51 4.72 -8.27 6.00
CA ILE A 51 3.37 -8.08 5.47
C ILE A 51 2.68 -9.44 5.32
N SER A 52 1.42 -9.55 5.73
CA SER A 52 0.66 -10.80 5.55
C SER A 52 0.12 -10.92 4.12
N PRO A 53 -0.09 -12.16 3.61
CA PRO A 53 -0.64 -12.37 2.26
C PRO A 53 -1.99 -11.69 2.04
N GLU A 54 -2.85 -11.64 3.06
CA GLU A 54 -4.15 -10.97 3.00
C GLU A 54 -4.00 -9.47 2.76
N VAL A 55 -3.04 -8.82 3.43
CA VAL A 55 -2.76 -7.39 3.22
C VAL A 55 -2.25 -7.15 1.81
N VAL A 56 -1.40 -8.04 1.28
CA VAL A 56 -0.89 -7.96 -0.10
C VAL A 56 -2.04 -8.03 -1.11
N SER A 57 -2.95 -9.00 -0.96
CA SER A 57 -4.13 -9.13 -1.82
C SER A 57 -5.01 -7.88 -1.75
N VAL A 58 -5.31 -7.39 -0.55
CA VAL A 58 -6.14 -6.21 -0.36
C VAL A 58 -5.49 -4.96 -0.96
N LEU A 59 -4.19 -4.80 -0.77
CA LEU A 59 -3.43 -3.70 -1.36
C LEU A 59 -3.51 -3.76 -2.89
N ALA A 60 -3.36 -4.94 -3.49
CA ALA A 60 -3.46 -5.13 -4.92
C ALA A 60 -4.82 -4.75 -5.49
N ASP A 61 -5.89 -5.24 -4.87
CA ASP A 61 -7.27 -4.95 -5.27
C ASP A 61 -7.56 -3.44 -5.20
N SER A 62 -7.19 -2.79 -4.09
CA SER A 62 -7.36 -1.34 -3.92
C SER A 62 -6.54 -0.55 -4.91
N VAL A 63 -5.29 -0.93 -5.16
CA VAL A 63 -4.43 -0.28 -6.15
C VAL A 63 -5.03 -0.40 -7.55
N GLY A 64 -5.46 -1.60 -7.96
CA GLY A 64 -6.10 -1.80 -9.25
C GLY A 64 -7.38 -0.97 -9.41
N ALA A 65 -8.20 -0.87 -8.35
CA ALA A 65 -9.42 -0.06 -8.36
C ALA A 65 -9.12 1.44 -8.53
N VAL A 66 -8.18 2.01 -7.78
CA VAL A 66 -7.85 3.44 -7.90
C VAL A 66 -7.10 3.76 -9.20
N GLU A 67 -6.31 2.82 -9.72
CA GLU A 67 -5.68 2.96 -11.04
C GLU A 67 -6.72 2.95 -12.17
N ALA A 68 -7.76 2.13 -12.06
CA ALA A 68 -8.88 2.12 -13.01
C ALA A 68 -9.68 3.45 -12.99
N GLU A 69 -9.69 4.16 -11.86
CA GLU A 69 -10.27 5.50 -11.72
C GLU A 69 -9.33 6.64 -12.19
N GLY A 70 -8.13 6.31 -12.67
CA GLY A 70 -7.17 7.25 -13.26
C GLY A 70 -6.09 7.77 -12.31
N CYS A 71 -5.95 7.20 -11.10
CA CYS A 71 -4.87 7.52 -10.19
C CYS A 71 -3.61 6.72 -10.53
N ARG A 72 -2.46 7.35 -10.79
CA ARG A 72 -1.20 6.59 -10.93
C ARG A 72 -0.64 6.22 -9.56
N VAL A 73 -0.57 4.92 -9.25
CA VAL A 73 0.00 4.45 -7.98
C VAL A 73 1.49 4.11 -8.14
N THR A 74 2.29 4.37 -7.11
CA THR A 74 3.68 3.92 -7.01
C THR A 74 3.92 3.32 -5.64
N ILE A 75 4.32 2.05 -5.59
CA ILE A 75 4.65 1.37 -4.34
C ILE A 75 6.17 1.38 -4.14
N VAL A 76 6.62 1.99 -3.05
CA VAL A 76 8.03 2.06 -2.64
C VAL A 76 8.26 1.08 -1.51
N ARG A 77 9.29 0.24 -1.62
CA ARG A 77 9.65 -0.79 -0.65
C ARG A 77 11.14 -1.07 -0.69
N LYS A 78 11.68 -1.69 0.36
CA LYS A 78 13.09 -2.13 0.37
C LYS A 78 13.25 -3.33 -0.55
N CYS A 79 14.24 -3.29 -1.45
CA CYS A 79 14.58 -4.42 -2.31
C CYS A 79 15.01 -5.63 -1.47
N SER A 80 14.64 -6.84 -1.89
CA SER A 80 14.97 -8.11 -1.21
C SER A 80 14.47 -8.21 0.24
N SER A 81 13.46 -7.41 0.60
CA SER A 81 12.75 -7.55 1.87
C SER A 81 11.61 -8.56 1.74
N ASP A 82 11.11 -9.06 2.87
CA ASP A 82 9.91 -9.92 2.91
C ASP A 82 8.72 -9.27 2.18
N VAL A 83 8.59 -7.95 2.30
CA VAL A 83 7.57 -7.16 1.58
C VAL A 83 7.80 -7.15 0.07
N ASP A 84 9.05 -7.06 -0.40
CA ASP A 84 9.36 -7.14 -1.82
C ASP A 84 9.11 -8.53 -2.39
N HIS A 85 9.46 -9.58 -1.65
CA HIS A 85 9.16 -10.96 -2.04
C HIS A 85 7.65 -11.19 -2.14
N ALA A 86 6.88 -10.82 -1.10
CA ALA A 86 5.44 -11.01 -1.07
C ALA A 86 4.72 -10.24 -2.21
N LEU A 87 5.16 -9.02 -2.53
CA LEU A 87 4.58 -8.25 -3.63
C LEU A 87 4.95 -8.80 -5.02
N ARG A 88 6.12 -9.43 -5.17
CA ARG A 88 6.50 -10.05 -6.46
C ARG A 88 5.74 -11.33 -6.73
N GLU A 89 5.41 -12.11 -5.70
CA GLU A 89 4.65 -13.36 -5.84
C GLU A 89 3.22 -13.14 -6.35
N LEU A 90 2.63 -11.99 -6.03
CA LEU A 90 1.31 -11.60 -6.52
C LEU A 90 1.26 -11.39 -8.05
N HIS A 91 2.38 -11.03 -8.68
CA HIS A 91 2.46 -10.77 -10.12
C HIS A 91 2.87 -12.02 -10.94
N ARG A 92 2.95 -13.19 -10.32
CA ARG A 92 3.19 -14.47 -11.01
C ARG A 92 1.88 -15.16 -11.35
#